data_AF-A0A0C9XMM7-F1
#
_entry.id   AF-A0A0C9XMM7-F1
#
_cell.length_a   1.000
_cell.length_b   1.000
_cell.length_c   1.000
_cell.angle_alpha   90.00
_cell.angle_beta   90.00
_cell.angle_gamma   90.00
#
_symmetry.space_group_name_H-M   'P 1'
#
loop_
_entity.id
_entity.type
_entity.pdbx_description
1 polymer ?
#
loop_
_entity_poly.entity_id
_entity_poly.type
_entity_poly.pdbx_seq_one_letter_code
_entity_poly.pdbx_strand_id
1 'polypeptide(L)'
;MATESIVVNDFMFCATHGDEYCHICCCDYRMGNNVRIEEEMTDFFEFESEMEARHPINAYAHGAVAALKTEESYQCEKHQAVDCNTCFNWVAVIKKEAQAAEEEGRWMTKRRSLIDKE
;
A
#
# COMPACT_ATOMS: atom_id res chain seq x y z
N MET A 1 -9.02 4.26 -23.77
CA MET A 1 -9.73 3.14 -23.12
C MET A 1 -9.97 3.58 -21.70
N ALA A 2 -11.19 3.46 -21.18
CA ALA A 2 -11.45 3.79 -19.78
C ALA A 2 -10.58 2.89 -18.91
N THR A 3 -9.65 3.47 -18.15
CA THR A 3 -8.86 2.75 -17.16
C THR A 3 -9.79 2.45 -16.00
N GLU A 4 -10.44 1.28 -16.04
CA GLU A 4 -11.27 0.80 -14.93
C GLU A 4 -10.42 0.71 -13.66
N SER A 5 -11.03 1.06 -12.54
CA SER A 5 -10.46 0.88 -11.22
C SER A 5 -11.13 -0.28 -10.51
N ILE A 6 -10.42 -0.85 -9.56
CA ILE A 6 -10.94 -1.89 -8.68
C ILE A 6 -10.89 -1.39 -7.25
N VAL A 7 -11.77 -1.93 -6.41
CA VAL A 7 -11.75 -1.68 -4.98
C VAL A 7 -11.40 -2.97 -4.27
N VAL A 8 -10.40 -2.91 -3.40
CA VAL A 8 -9.97 -4.03 -2.55
C VAL A 8 -9.84 -3.51 -1.12
N ASN A 9 -10.73 -3.97 -0.25
CA ASN A 9 -10.83 -3.54 1.14
C ASN A 9 -10.73 -2.01 1.28
N ASP A 10 -11.69 -1.31 0.65
CA ASP A 10 -11.83 0.15 0.62
C ASP A 10 -10.75 0.97 -0.11
N PHE A 11 -9.67 0.34 -0.58
CA PHE A 11 -8.66 1.02 -1.39
C PHE A 11 -8.94 0.84 -2.87
N MET A 12 -8.66 1.89 -3.64
CA MET A 12 -8.79 1.90 -5.08
C MET A 12 -7.45 1.62 -5.77
N PHE A 13 -7.47 0.79 -6.80
CA PHE A 13 -6.30 0.40 -7.58
C PHE A 13 -6.60 0.36 -9.08
N CYS A 14 -5.57 0.36 -9.90
CA CYS A 14 -5.66 0.09 -11.33
C CYS A 14 -6.20 -1.34 -11.57
N ALA A 15 -7.27 -1.49 -12.34
CA ALA A 15 -7.83 -2.83 -12.63
C ALA A 15 -6.84 -3.75 -13.36
N THR A 16 -5.99 -3.20 -14.24
CA THR A 16 -5.10 -4.02 -15.07
C THR A 16 -3.86 -4.48 -14.30
N HIS A 17 -3.27 -3.62 -13.48
CA HIS A 17 -1.97 -3.88 -12.84
C HIS A 17 -2.04 -4.02 -11.32
N GLY A 18 -3.16 -3.66 -10.70
CA GLY A 18 -3.34 -3.69 -9.25
C GLY A 18 -2.58 -2.59 -8.51
N ASP A 19 -1.87 -1.71 -9.22
CA ASP A 19 -1.13 -0.60 -8.64
C ASP A 19 -2.07 0.53 -8.21
N GLU A 20 -1.79 1.07 -7.04
CA GLU A 20 -2.39 2.31 -6.56
C GLU A 20 -1.90 3.52 -7.37
N TYR A 21 -0.63 3.52 -7.74
CA TYR A 21 -0.04 4.45 -8.69
C TYR A 21 0.53 3.67 -9.87
N CYS A 22 -0.20 3.68 -10.98
CA CYS A 22 0.15 2.92 -12.17
C CYS A 22 0.75 3.82 -13.25
N HIS A 23 2.06 3.68 -13.48
CA HIS A 23 2.75 4.40 -14.56
C HIS A 23 2.34 3.94 -15.97
N ILE A 24 1.83 2.71 -16.11
CA ILE A 24 1.45 2.14 -17.41
C ILE A 24 0.07 2.67 -17.84
N CYS A 25 -0.87 2.73 -16.90
CA CYS A 25 -2.22 3.23 -17.13
C CYS A 25 -2.37 4.74 -16.85
N CYS A 26 -1.33 5.37 -16.31
CA CYS A 26 -1.31 6.78 -15.92
C CYS A 26 -2.42 7.16 -14.93
N CYS A 27 -2.72 6.28 -13.96
CA CYS A 27 -3.67 6.55 -12.89
C CYS A 27 -2.97 6.60 -11.52
N ASP A 28 -3.48 7.48 -10.65
CA ASP A 28 -2.97 7.68 -9.30
C ASP A 28 -4.13 7.77 -8.31
N TYR A 29 -4.28 6.74 -7.49
CA TYR A 29 -5.33 6.63 -6.48
C TYR A 29 -4.81 6.92 -5.06
N ARG A 30 -3.53 7.26 -4.90
CA ARG A 30 -2.89 7.45 -3.59
C ARG A 30 -3.59 8.50 -2.74
N MET A 31 -3.99 9.64 -3.33
CA MET A 31 -4.70 10.69 -2.59
C MET A 31 -6.01 10.16 -1.97
N GLY A 32 -6.83 9.47 -2.76
CA GLY A 32 -8.11 8.93 -2.30
C GLY A 32 -7.91 7.90 -1.19
N ASN A 33 -6.92 7.03 -1.34
CA ASN A 33 -6.60 6.00 -0.36
C ASN A 33 -5.96 6.58 0.91
N ASN A 34 -5.14 7.62 0.80
CA ASN A 34 -4.56 8.32 1.96
C ASN A 34 -5.66 8.92 2.82
N VAL A 35 -6.66 9.58 2.22
CA VAL A 35 -7.81 10.14 2.95
C VAL A 35 -8.59 9.05 3.70
N ARG A 36 -8.66 7.81 3.18
CA ARG A 36 -9.36 6.71 3.85
C ARG A 36 -8.71 6.27 5.17
N ILE A 37 -7.42 6.53 5.34
CA ILE A 37 -6.63 6.06 6.50
C ILE A 37 -6.12 7.22 7.37
N GLU A 38 -6.54 8.45 7.09
CA GLU A 38 -6.05 9.65 7.76
C GLU A 38 -6.21 9.59 9.28
N GLU A 39 -7.41 9.24 9.74
CA GLU A 39 -7.72 9.12 11.17
C GLU A 39 -6.87 8.03 11.86
N GLU A 40 -6.61 6.91 11.17
CA GLU A 40 -5.84 5.78 11.72
C GLU A 40 -4.32 5.99 11.72
N MET A 41 -3.85 6.98 10.94
CA MET A 41 -2.43 7.31 10.75
C MET A 41 -2.00 8.58 11.51
N THR A 42 -2.94 9.40 11.98
CA THR A 42 -2.66 10.67 12.66
C THR A 42 -1.76 10.50 13.89
N ASP A 43 -1.88 9.37 14.61
CA ASP A 43 -1.07 9.07 15.80
C ASP A 43 0.32 8.48 15.47
N PHE A 44 0.60 8.13 14.22
CA PHE A 44 1.78 7.34 13.85
C PHE A 44 2.85 8.16 13.12
N PHE A 45 2.47 9.21 12.37
CA PHE A 45 3.40 10.04 11.57
C PHE A 45 2.90 11.50 11.46
N GLU A 46 3.78 12.43 11.06
CA GLU A 46 3.34 13.72 10.53
C GLU A 46 2.63 13.46 9.19
N PHE A 47 1.30 13.28 9.25
CA PHE A 47 0.50 12.71 8.16
C PHE A 47 0.76 13.36 6.79
N GLU A 48 0.81 14.68 6.71
CA GLU A 48 1.00 15.39 5.43
C GLU A 48 2.37 15.13 4.78
N SER A 49 3.46 15.07 5.56
CA SER A 49 4.81 14.96 5.00
C SER A 49 5.20 13.52 4.67
N GLU A 50 4.71 12.56 5.45
CA GLU A 50 5.11 11.15 5.34
C GLU A 50 4.21 10.35 4.40
N MET A 51 2.93 10.74 4.26
CA MET A 51 2.01 10.08 3.32
C MET A 51 2.27 10.39 1.86
N GLU A 52 2.93 11.51 1.55
CA GLU A 52 3.41 11.77 0.19
C GLU A 52 4.65 10.94 -0.15
N ALA A 53 5.45 10.57 0.87
CA ALA A 53 6.70 9.84 0.71
C ALA A 53 6.55 8.31 0.75
N ARG A 54 5.38 7.79 1.16
CA ARG A 54 5.16 6.34 1.24
C ARG A 54 5.25 5.65 -0.12
N HIS A 55 5.61 4.36 -0.10
CA HIS A 55 5.54 3.54 -1.29
C HIS A 55 4.07 3.32 -1.72
N PRO A 56 3.77 3.38 -3.03
CA PRO A 56 2.47 2.97 -3.55
C PRO A 56 2.25 1.47 -3.35
N ILE A 57 1.01 1.08 -3.06
CA ILE A 57 0.64 -0.33 -2.83
C ILE A 57 0.23 -1.00 -4.15
N ASN A 58 0.52 -2.30 -4.27
CA ASN A 58 -0.01 -3.14 -5.35
C ASN A 58 -0.90 -4.26 -4.78
N ALA A 59 -2.21 -4.20 -5.00
CA ALA A 59 -3.16 -5.17 -4.46
C ALA A 59 -2.91 -6.61 -4.91
N TYR A 60 -2.48 -6.81 -6.16
CA TYR A 60 -2.20 -8.14 -6.72
C TYR A 60 -0.93 -8.76 -6.11
N ALA A 61 0.09 -7.94 -5.79
CA ALA A 61 1.27 -8.38 -5.04
C ALA A 61 0.92 -8.84 -3.61
N HIS A 62 -0.16 -8.30 -3.03
CA HIS A 62 -0.73 -8.76 -1.76
C HIS A 62 -1.69 -9.95 -1.91
N GLY A 63 -1.85 -10.50 -3.12
CA GLY A 63 -2.63 -11.70 -3.41
C GLY A 63 -4.13 -11.42 -3.62
N ALA A 64 -4.50 -10.23 -4.08
CA ALA A 64 -5.87 -9.95 -4.52
C ALA A 64 -6.17 -10.62 -5.87
N VAL A 65 -7.30 -11.34 -5.91
CA VAL A 65 -7.83 -11.99 -7.11
C VAL A 65 -9.34 -11.74 -7.20
N ALA A 66 -9.87 -11.66 -8.42
CA ALA A 66 -11.30 -11.52 -8.64
C ALA A 66 -12.06 -12.68 -7.97
N ALA A 67 -13.09 -12.35 -7.19
CA ALA A 67 -13.90 -13.33 -6.51
C ALA A 67 -14.79 -14.07 -7.51
N LEU A 68 -14.78 -15.41 -7.46
CA LEU A 68 -15.50 -16.26 -8.41
C LEU A 68 -17.03 -16.07 -8.41
N LYS A 69 -17.59 -15.47 -7.35
CA LYS A 69 -19.03 -15.37 -7.12
C LYS A 69 -19.62 -13.98 -7.40
N THR A 70 -18.77 -12.98 -7.58
CA THR A 70 -19.20 -11.57 -7.72
C THR A 70 -18.27 -10.91 -8.73
N GLU A 71 -18.83 -10.35 -9.78
CA GLU A 71 -18.04 -9.79 -10.90
C GLU A 71 -17.17 -8.59 -10.50
N GLU A 72 -17.45 -7.95 -9.36
CA GLU A 72 -16.83 -6.68 -8.95
C GLU A 72 -16.05 -6.74 -7.62
N SER A 73 -15.99 -7.89 -6.94
CA SER A 73 -15.30 -7.99 -5.64
C SER A 73 -14.00 -8.79 -5.73
N TYR A 74 -13.07 -8.48 -4.83
CA TYR A 74 -11.75 -9.08 -4.79
C TYR A 74 -11.55 -9.84 -3.49
N GLN A 75 -11.11 -11.09 -3.62
CA GLN A 75 -10.77 -11.96 -2.50
C GLN A 75 -9.26 -12.16 -2.42
N CYS A 76 -8.76 -12.51 -1.24
CA CYS A 76 -7.37 -12.94 -1.13
C CYS A 76 -7.20 -14.40 -1.59
N GLU A 77 -6.07 -14.71 -2.23
CA GLU A 77 -5.76 -16.08 -2.67
C GLU A 77 -5.68 -17.08 -1.51
N LYS A 78 -5.20 -16.64 -0.35
CA LYS A 78 -4.90 -17.52 0.80
C LYS A 78 -6.14 -17.93 1.59
N HIS A 79 -7.01 -16.98 1.91
CA HIS A 79 -8.21 -17.23 2.73
C HIS A 79 -9.49 -17.31 1.90
N GLN A 80 -9.43 -16.95 0.61
CA GLN A 80 -10.60 -16.88 -0.29
C GLN A 80 -11.75 -16.04 0.28
N ALA A 81 -11.39 -15.04 1.08
CA ALA A 81 -12.33 -14.09 1.68
C ALA A 81 -12.27 -12.79 0.89
N VAL A 82 -13.44 -12.32 0.45
CA VAL A 82 -13.63 -10.98 -0.12
C VAL A 82 -13.20 -9.95 0.92
N ASP A 83 -12.43 -8.94 0.52
CA ASP A 83 -11.96 -7.88 1.39
C ASP A 83 -11.35 -8.41 2.70
N CYS A 84 -10.43 -9.36 2.55
CA CYS A 84 -9.82 -10.04 3.68
C CYS A 84 -9.09 -9.06 4.61
N ASN A 85 -9.69 -8.76 5.76
CA ASN A 85 -9.14 -7.88 6.81
C ASN A 85 -7.77 -8.29 7.37
N THR A 86 -7.29 -9.49 7.07
CA THR A 86 -5.94 -9.94 7.47
C THR A 86 -4.90 -9.68 6.37
N CYS A 87 -5.25 -9.93 5.11
CA CYS A 87 -4.32 -9.77 3.99
C CYS A 87 -4.29 -8.35 3.44
N PHE A 88 -5.44 -7.67 3.49
CA PHE A 88 -5.66 -6.34 2.93
C PHE A 88 -5.80 -5.28 4.03
N ASN A 89 -5.18 -5.51 5.19
CA ASN A 89 -5.05 -4.47 6.20
C ASN A 89 -4.00 -3.45 5.74
N TRP A 90 -4.42 -2.53 4.88
CA TRP A 90 -3.54 -1.55 4.24
C TRP A 90 -2.84 -0.65 5.25
N VAL A 91 -3.54 -0.31 6.34
CA VAL A 91 -2.95 0.46 7.46
C VAL A 91 -1.78 -0.29 8.08
N ALA A 92 -1.93 -1.59 8.37
CA ALA A 92 -0.85 -2.40 8.92
C ALA A 92 0.31 -2.59 7.92
N VAL A 93 0.00 -2.72 6.63
CA VAL A 93 1.01 -2.79 5.56
C VAL A 93 1.86 -1.51 5.55
N ILE A 94 1.22 -0.34 5.48
CA ILE A 94 1.89 0.95 5.43
C ILE A 94 2.74 1.18 6.70
N LYS A 95 2.19 0.89 7.89
CA LYS A 95 2.93 1.02 9.16
C LYS A 95 4.18 0.14 9.18
N LYS A 96 4.07 -1.10 8.68
CA LYS A 96 5.20 -2.03 8.63
C LYS A 96 6.28 -1.57 7.64
N GLU A 97 5.90 -1.08 6.48
CA GLU A 97 6.84 -0.57 5.48
C GLU A 97 7.59 0.65 5.99
N ALA A 98 6.88 1.58 6.63
CA ALA A 98 7.49 2.79 7.18
C ALA A 98 8.47 2.46 8.31
N GLN A 99 8.13 1.54 9.21
CA GLN A 99 9.06 1.04 10.24
C GLN A 99 10.32 0.39 9.65
N ALA A 100 10.16 -0.39 8.58
CA ALA A 100 11.30 -1.03 7.90
C ALA A 100 12.22 0.02 7.25
N ALA A 101 11.64 1.06 6.63
CA ALA A 101 12.40 2.16 6.04
C ALA A 101 13.19 2.96 7.10
N GLU A 102 12.58 3.22 8.27
CA GLU A 102 13.29 3.86 9.38
C GLU A 102 14.45 3.00 9.89
N GLU A 103 14.25 1.69 10.06
CA GLU A 103 15.27 0.77 10.52
C GLU A 103 16.46 0.71 9.55
N GLU A 104 16.17 0.65 8.25
CA GLU A 104 17.19 0.70 7.20
C GLU A 104 17.96 2.02 7.22
N GLY A 105 17.27 3.16 7.36
CA GLY A 105 17.90 4.47 7.49
C GLY A 105 18.84 4.57 8.69
N ARG A 106 18.43 4.03 9.85
CA ARG A 106 19.26 3.94 11.06
C ARG A 106 20.48 3.06 10.84
N TRP A 107 20.30 1.89 10.21
CA TRP A 107 21.40 0.97 9.89
C TRP A 107 22.43 1.61 8.97
N MET A 108 21.99 2.27 7.90
CA MET A 108 22.88 2.93 6.93
C MET A 108 23.68 4.06 7.57
N THR A 109 23.05 4.84 8.46
CA THR A 109 23.72 5.89 9.23
C THR A 109 24.79 5.31 10.16
N LYS A 110 24.46 4.24 10.89
CA LYS A 110 25.40 3.55 11.77
C LYS A 110 26.60 3.01 11.00
N ARG A 111 26.35 2.33 9.87
CA ARG A 111 27.40 1.79 8.99
C ARG A 111 28.33 2.90 8.49
N ARG A 112 27.80 4.05 8.05
CA ARG A 112 28.62 5.19 7.62
C ARG A 112 29.53 5.68 8.75
N SER A 113 28.98 5.83 9.96
CA SER A 113 29.78 6.25 11.13
C SER A 113 30.87 5.27 11.55
N LEU A 114 30.77 3.99 11.16
CA LEU A 114 31.80 2.98 11.42
C LEU A 114 32.92 3.05 10.38
N ILE A 115 32.55 3.26 9.11
CA ILE A 115 33.51 3.44 7.99
C ILE A 115 34.31 4.73 8.18
N ASP A 116 33.67 5.84 8.57
CA ASP A 116 34.33 7.14 8.77
C ASP A 116 35.29 7.15 9.99
N LYS A 117 35.32 6.08 10.80
CA LYS A 117 36.19 5.94 11.98
C LYS A 117 37.43 5.07 11.74
N GLU A 118 37.56 4.44 10.58
CA GLU A 118 38.75 3.70 10.12
C GLU A 118 39.66 4.60 9.26
#